data_AF-A0A524ISY9-F1
#
_entry.id   AF-A0A524ISY9-F1
#
_cell.length_a   1.000
_cell.length_b   1.000
_cell.length_c   1.000
_cell.angle_alpha   90.00
_cell.angle_beta   90.00
_cell.angle_gamma   90.00
#
_symmetry.space_group_name_H-M   'P 1'
#
loop_
_entity.id
_entity.type
_entity.pdbx_description
1 polymer ?
#
loop_
_entity_poly.entity_id
_entity_poly.type
_entity_poly.pdbx_seq_one_letter_code
_entity_poly.pdbx_strand_id
1 'polypeptide(L)' 'MTASQTEGSQNSLRILCTNDDGIHAPGLRLLADVAGRLGDVTVVSP' A
#
# COMPACT_ATOMS: atom_id res chain seq x y z
N MET A 1 26.20 -19.29 -22.34
CA MET A 1 26.72 -18.17 -21.52
C MET A 1 26.11 -16.90 -22.07
N THR A 2 24.97 -16.46 -21.50
CA THR A 2 24.28 -15.14 -21.64
C THR A 2 22.91 -15.31 -20.98
N ALA A 3 22.79 -15.02 -19.68
CA ALA A 3 22.29 -13.76 -19.13
C ALA A 3 20.81 -13.48 -19.47
N SER A 4 19.92 -13.73 -18.51
CA SER A 4 18.72 -12.92 -18.34
C SER A 4 18.61 -12.60 -16.85
N GLN A 5 19.01 -11.39 -16.50
CA GLN A 5 18.86 -10.85 -15.16
C GLN A 5 17.37 -10.81 -14.85
N THR A 6 16.94 -11.52 -13.80
CA THR A 6 15.57 -11.46 -13.29
C THR A 6 15.30 -10.04 -12.83
N GLU A 7 14.22 -9.46 -13.37
CA GLU A 7 13.83 -8.07 -13.28
C GLU A 7 13.96 -7.51 -11.86
N GLY A 8 14.58 -6.32 -11.78
CA GLY A 8 14.88 -5.64 -10.54
C GLY A 8 13.65 -5.47 -9.66
N SER A 9 13.84 -5.62 -8.36
CA SER A 9 12.88 -5.24 -7.34
C SER A 9 12.39 -3.81 -7.60
N GLN A 10 11.21 -3.69 -8.22
CA GLN A 10 10.49 -2.43 -8.24
C GLN A 10 10.11 -2.16 -6.80
N ASN A 11 10.88 -1.28 -6.14
CA ASN A 11 10.71 -0.90 -4.75
C ASN A 11 9.41 -0.09 -4.59
N SER A 12 8.29 -0.79 -4.70
CA SER A 12 6.95 -0.24 -4.52
C SER A 12 6.85 0.22 -3.08
N LEU A 13 6.46 1.48 -2.87
CA LEU A 13 6.27 2.05 -1.55
C LEU A 13 5.33 1.15 -0.74
N ARG A 14 5.68 0.84 0.50
CA ARG A 14 4.82 0.08 1.42
C ARG A 14 4.22 1.05 2.42
N ILE A 15 2.90 1.11 2.46
CA ILE A 15 2.15 2.13 3.18
C ILE A 15 1.25 1.43 4.21
N LEU A 16 1.37 1.83 5.48
CA LEU A 16 0.45 1.41 6.55
C LEU A 16 -0.55 2.52 6.80
N CYS A 17 -1.82 2.25 6.53
CA CYS A 17 -2.93 3.15 6.82
C CYS A 17 -3.63 2.69 8.11
N THR A 18 -3.73 3.59 9.09
CA THR A 18 -4.41 3.36 10.36
C THR A 18 -5.18 4.60 10.79
N ASN A 19 -6.24 4.40 11.55
CA ASN A 19 -7.08 5.45 12.13
C ASN A 19 -7.77 4.91 13.40
N ASP A 20 -8.21 5.79 14.29
CA ASP A 20 -8.90 5.45 15.55
C ASP A 20 -10.44 5.34 15.40
N ASP A 21 -11.03 5.94 14.37
CA ASP A 21 -12.48 5.84 14.07
C ASP A 21 -12.96 4.42 13.70
N GLY A 22 -12.04 3.51 13.36
CA GLY A 22 -12.31 2.11 13.03
C GLY A 22 -12.25 1.77 11.53
N ILE A 23 -12.24 0.47 11.22
CA ILE A 23 -12.05 -0.06 9.85
C ILE A 23 -13.14 0.37 8.86
N HIS A 24 -14.32 0.75 9.37
CA HIS A 24 -15.47 1.20 8.57
C HIS A 24 -15.51 2.72 8.36
N ALA A 25 -14.53 3.47 8.87
CA ALA A 25 -14.49 4.91 8.71
C ALA A 25 -14.38 5.30 7.22
N PRO A 26 -15.27 6.16 6.69
CA PRO A 26 -15.24 6.54 5.28
C PRO A 26 -13.94 7.28 4.91
N GLY A 27 -13.35 8.01 5.86
CA GLY A 27 -12.07 8.69 5.68
C GLY A 27 -10.90 7.71 5.50
N LEU A 28 -10.86 6.64 6.30
CA LEU A 28 -9.83 5.60 6.18
C LEU A 28 -9.92 4.88 4.83
N ARG A 29 -11.14 4.62 4.36
CA ARG A 29 -11.37 4.05 3.04
C ARG A 29 -10.85 4.94 1.92
N LEU A 30 -11.20 6.23 1.95
CA LEU A 30 -10.76 7.20 0.96
C LEU A 30 -9.23 7.35 0.95
N LEU A 31 -8.60 7.37 2.14
CA LEU A 31 -7.16 7.46 2.29
C LEU A 31 -6.45 6.25 1.66
N ALA A 32 -6.93 5.03 1.94
CA ALA A 32 -6.37 3.81 1.35
C ALA A 32 -6.49 3.80 -0.17
N ASP A 33 -7.64 4.22 -0.72
CA ASP A 33 -7.87 4.29 -2.17
C ASP A 33 -6.93 5.30 -2.87
N VAL A 34 -6.61 6.42 -2.23
CA VAL A 34 -5.65 7.40 -2.76
C VAL A 34 -4.21 6.91 -2.60
N ALA A 35 -3.86 6.36 -1.44
CA ALA A 35 -2.52 5.83 -1.14
C ALA A 35 -2.14 4.64 -2.05
N GLY A 36 -3.13 3.84 -2.48
CA GLY A 36 -2.92 2.72 -3.41
C GLY A 36 -2.38 3.15 -4.79
N ARG A 37 -2.46 4.44 -5.13
CA ARG A 37 -1.85 5.00 -6.35
C ARG A 37 -0.34 5.22 -6.20
N LEU A 38 0.16 5.24 -4.96
CA LEU A 38 1.56 5.51 -4.61
C LEU A 38 2.33 4.23 -4.29
N GLY A 39 1.64 3.16 -3.88
CA GLY A 39 2.28 1.91 -3.51
C GLY A 39 1.32 0.86 -2.95
N ASP A 40 1.89 -0.16 -2.32
CA ASP A 40 1.17 -1.25 -1.68
C ASP A 40 0.67 -0.80 -0.29
N VAL A 41 -0.63 -0.94 -0.05
CA VAL A 41 -1.30 -0.40 1.15
C VAL A 41 -1.82 -1.52 2.01
N THR A 42 -1.43 -1.51 3.28
CA THR A 42 -2.00 -2.33 4.34
C THR A 42 -2.84 -1.45 5.26
N VAL A 43 -4.10 -1.82 5.50
CA VAL A 43 -4.99 -1.11 6.43
C VAL A 43 -5.09 -1.88 7.75
N VAL A 44 -4.86 -1.18 8.86
CA VAL A 44 -5.04 -1.73 10.22
C VAL A 44 -5.78 -0.70 11.07
N SER A 45 -6.95 -1.05 11.57
CA SER A 45 -7.77 -0.17 12.42
C SER A 45 -8.68 -1.04 13.30
N PRO A 46 -9.12 -0.55 14.48
CA PRO A 46 -10.06 -1.25 15.35
C PRO A 46 -11.40 -1.61 14.67
#